data_AF-A0A2H0RKG6-F1
#
_entry.id   AF-A0A2H0RKG6-F1
#
_cell.length_a   1.000
_cell.length_b   1.000
_cell.length_c   1.000
_cell.angle_alpha   90.00
_cell.angle_beta   90.00
_cell.angle_gamma   90.00
#
_symmetry.space_group_name_H-M   'P 1'
#
loop_
_entity.id
_entity.type
_entity.pdbx_description
1 polymer ?
#
loop_
_entity_poly.entity_id
_entity_poly.type
_entity_poly.pdbx_seq_one_letter_code
_entity_poly.pdbx_strand_id
1 'polypeptide(L)'
;MEYKLNTHDGIDRARKEAEDFFATQPYKFMKGFKNVNSNGEYVFNSNNARDMYVGNGCENTRYCQFISMKPVSDCYDYTEWGDTASRVYESVTVGQGVDNIRFCWGVWVPGCMNNEYCMYVNSSKDMFGCIGMKKKEYCILNKQYSKEEFESLRERIIKDMTDNPYIDEKGRVFKYGEFFPYDLSLCAYNESTAAQYFPMEKEDVLEKGWKWYDGKGGEYTITKRVEDLPSDIEETDDSILADIIECPDCKKAYRIVKAELELLRRFQFPIPRKCPNCRHADRLSRMSQPYSKRKEICMCKGERSSNGTYENKGTHPSHDKNTPCGTEFETSYAKDGKHIIYCDSCYLSEVA
;
A
#
# COMPACT_ATOMS: atom_id res chain seq x y z
N MET A 1 0.87 -1.36 -37.92
CA MET A 1 0.12 -2.63 -37.77
C MET A 1 -0.87 -2.43 -36.63
N GLU A 2 -2.08 -2.97 -36.69
CA GLU A 2 -3.07 -2.77 -35.63
C GLU A 2 -2.91 -3.79 -34.50
N TYR A 3 -3.06 -3.35 -33.25
CA TYR A 3 -2.74 -4.18 -32.09
C TYR A 3 -3.76 -5.31 -31.81
N LYS A 4 -5.01 -5.20 -32.28
CA LYS A 4 -6.12 -6.12 -31.95
C LYS A 4 -6.31 -6.34 -30.44
N LEU A 5 -6.58 -5.25 -29.71
CA LEU A 5 -6.71 -5.28 -28.24
C LEU A 5 -7.96 -6.04 -27.73
N ASN A 6 -8.83 -6.48 -28.62
CA ASN A 6 -9.91 -7.42 -28.37
C ASN A 6 -9.45 -8.89 -28.27
N THR A 7 -8.20 -9.17 -28.67
CA THR A 7 -7.58 -10.50 -28.60
C THR A 7 -6.55 -10.59 -27.48
N HIS A 8 -6.38 -11.76 -26.87
CA HIS A 8 -5.37 -11.95 -25.80
C HIS A 8 -3.95 -11.69 -26.31
N ASP A 9 -3.61 -12.24 -27.48
CA ASP A 9 -2.29 -12.10 -28.10
C ASP A 9 -1.98 -10.65 -28.48
N GLY A 10 -3.01 -9.90 -28.88
CA GLY A 10 -2.92 -8.47 -29.17
C GLY A 10 -2.62 -7.63 -27.93
N ILE A 11 -3.28 -7.90 -26.81
CA ILE A 11 -2.99 -7.27 -25.51
C ILE A 11 -1.58 -7.63 -25.02
N ASP A 12 -1.20 -8.90 -25.06
CA ASP A 12 0.09 -9.35 -24.51
C ASP A 12 1.28 -8.84 -25.34
N ARG A 13 1.14 -8.80 -26.67
CA ARG A 13 2.11 -8.10 -27.55
C ARG A 13 2.19 -6.62 -27.23
N ALA A 14 1.06 -5.91 -27.15
CA ALA A 14 1.04 -4.48 -26.87
C ALA A 14 1.65 -4.16 -25.49
N ARG A 15 1.43 -5.03 -24.50
CA ARG A 15 2.05 -4.93 -23.17
C ARG A 15 3.56 -5.12 -23.28
N LYS A 16 4.03 -6.18 -23.95
CA LYS A 16 5.47 -6.45 -24.09
C LYS A 16 6.19 -5.33 -24.83
N GLU A 17 5.65 -4.86 -25.96
CA GLU A 17 6.25 -3.76 -26.72
C GLU A 17 6.31 -2.46 -25.90
N ALA A 18 5.31 -2.19 -25.05
CA ALA A 18 5.35 -1.07 -24.12
C ALA A 18 6.36 -1.26 -22.97
N GLU A 19 6.45 -2.45 -22.37
CA GLU A 19 7.41 -2.77 -21.30
C GLU A 19 8.86 -2.73 -21.81
N ASP A 20 9.13 -3.30 -22.98
CA ASP A 20 10.43 -3.24 -23.67
C ASP A 20 10.79 -1.77 -24.01
N PHE A 21 9.84 -0.96 -24.47
CA PHE A 21 10.05 0.47 -24.72
C PHE A 21 10.37 1.22 -23.42
N PHE A 22 9.55 1.08 -22.37
CA PHE A 22 9.75 1.83 -21.11
C PHE A 22 11.09 1.49 -20.45
N ALA A 23 11.57 0.25 -20.54
CA ALA A 23 12.90 -0.15 -20.05
C ALA A 23 14.07 0.59 -20.73
N THR A 24 13.86 1.20 -21.91
CA THR A 24 14.86 2.06 -22.57
C THR A 24 14.83 3.52 -22.11
N GLN A 25 13.81 3.96 -21.37
CA GLN A 25 13.61 5.38 -21.02
C GLN A 25 14.07 5.68 -19.58
N PRO A 26 14.46 6.94 -19.27
CA PRO A 26 14.76 7.36 -17.90
C PRO A 26 13.49 7.40 -17.04
N TYR A 27 13.63 6.95 -15.80
CA TYR A 27 12.63 7.03 -14.75
C TYR A 27 13.09 8.02 -13.68
N LYS A 28 12.17 8.86 -13.18
CA LYS A 28 12.40 9.65 -11.98
C LYS A 28 12.54 8.71 -10.76
N PHE A 29 13.52 8.97 -9.91
CA PHE A 29 13.82 8.21 -8.69
C PHE A 29 12.64 7.96 -7.73
N MET A 30 11.62 8.82 -7.75
CA MET A 30 10.34 8.65 -7.05
C MET A 30 9.19 9.16 -7.91
N LYS A 31 7.99 8.60 -7.72
CA LYS A 31 6.75 9.13 -8.28
C LYS A 31 6.25 10.22 -7.33
N GLY A 32 6.40 11.49 -7.74
CA GLY A 32 6.06 12.62 -6.88
C GLY A 32 6.41 13.98 -7.45
N PHE A 33 5.81 15.06 -6.91
CA PHE A 33 6.10 16.44 -7.31
C PHE A 33 5.77 17.45 -6.19
N LYS A 34 6.38 18.66 -6.27
CA LYS A 34 6.16 19.78 -5.34
C LYS A 34 6.41 19.40 -3.87
N ASN A 35 7.48 18.66 -3.63
CA ASN A 35 7.86 18.18 -2.31
C ASN A 35 9.06 18.97 -1.77
N VAL A 36 8.99 19.44 -0.53
CA VAL A 36 10.07 20.13 0.19
C VAL A 36 10.50 19.25 1.36
N ASN A 37 11.80 19.02 1.53
CA ASN A 37 12.37 18.24 2.64
C ASN A 37 11.66 16.88 2.91
N SER A 38 11.18 16.22 1.86
CA SER A 38 10.32 15.03 1.97
C SER A 38 10.88 13.86 1.15
N ASN A 39 10.73 12.63 1.63
CA ASN A 39 11.19 11.40 0.98
C ASN A 39 10.15 10.28 1.08
N GLY A 40 10.29 9.29 0.21
CA GLY A 40 9.34 8.19 0.07
C GLY A 40 8.95 7.96 -1.39
N GLU A 41 7.75 7.45 -1.58
CA GLU A 41 7.18 7.11 -2.88
C GLU A 41 5.70 7.58 -2.93
N TYR A 42 5.14 7.80 -4.13
CA TYR A 42 3.83 8.43 -4.38
C TYR A 42 3.53 9.65 -3.46
N VAL A 43 4.49 10.55 -3.30
CA VAL A 43 4.40 11.75 -2.42
C VAL A 43 4.17 13.01 -3.25
N PHE A 44 3.20 13.84 -2.86
CA PHE A 44 2.81 15.03 -3.62
C PHE A 44 2.53 16.25 -2.74
N ASN A 45 2.98 17.44 -3.15
CA ASN A 45 2.66 18.72 -2.50
C ASN A 45 2.99 18.79 -1.00
N SER A 46 3.97 18.01 -0.52
CA SER A 46 4.25 17.81 0.91
C SER A 46 5.49 18.56 1.41
N ASN A 47 5.48 18.94 2.69
CA ASN A 47 6.58 19.62 3.38
C ASN A 47 7.05 18.80 4.59
N ASN A 48 8.34 18.48 4.70
CA ASN A 48 8.88 17.70 5.81
C ASN A 48 8.13 16.37 6.07
N ALA A 49 7.69 15.70 4.99
CA ALA A 49 7.00 14.41 5.03
C ALA A 49 7.99 13.27 4.77
N ARG A 50 8.24 12.44 5.78
CA ARG A 50 9.33 11.46 5.79
C ARG A 50 8.86 10.02 5.70
N ASP A 51 9.63 9.20 5.01
CA ASP A 51 9.40 7.76 4.88
C ASP A 51 8.01 7.35 4.34
N MET A 52 7.42 8.23 3.52
CA MET A 52 6.07 8.05 2.98
C MET A 52 6.01 6.95 1.89
N TYR A 53 4.79 6.53 1.53
CA TYR A 53 4.52 5.61 0.41
C TYR A 53 3.27 5.98 -0.41
N VAL A 54 2.27 6.63 0.20
CA VAL A 54 1.22 7.40 -0.49
C VAL A 54 0.88 8.58 0.42
N GLY A 55 0.97 9.81 -0.09
CA GLY A 55 0.61 11.01 0.66
C GLY A 55 0.54 12.27 -0.19
N ASN A 56 -0.41 13.15 0.11
CA ASN A 56 -0.68 14.36 -0.67
C ASN A 56 -1.00 15.54 0.25
N GLY A 57 -0.20 16.61 0.23
CA GLY A 57 -0.41 17.77 1.10
C GLY A 57 -0.16 17.46 2.58
N CYS A 58 0.89 16.69 2.87
CA CYS A 58 1.27 16.31 4.23
C CYS A 58 2.38 17.23 4.77
N GLU A 59 2.26 17.68 6.02
CA GLU A 59 3.23 18.57 6.68
C GLU A 59 3.72 17.97 8.01
N ASN A 60 5.04 17.96 8.26
CA ASN A 60 5.65 17.39 9.48
C ASN A 60 5.18 15.95 9.77
N THR A 61 5.19 15.08 8.76
CA THR A 61 4.66 13.71 8.87
C THR A 61 5.75 12.65 8.76
N ARG A 62 5.55 11.47 9.38
CA ARG A 62 6.42 10.30 9.13
C ARG A 62 5.65 8.98 9.14
N TYR A 63 5.99 8.07 8.24
CA TYR A 63 5.41 6.71 8.18
C TYR A 63 3.86 6.65 8.05
N CYS A 64 3.24 7.67 7.43
CA CYS A 64 1.77 7.76 7.36
C CYS A 64 1.22 7.34 5.98
N GLN A 65 0.89 6.07 5.78
CA GLN A 65 0.49 5.52 4.46
C GLN A 65 -0.80 4.67 4.61
N PHE A 66 -1.97 5.06 4.10
CA PHE A 66 -2.25 5.63 2.77
C PHE A 66 -3.20 6.85 2.80
N ILE A 67 -2.81 7.98 3.43
CA ILE A 67 -3.81 9.04 3.72
C ILE A 67 -4.39 9.67 2.44
N SER A 68 -5.71 9.56 2.26
CA SER A 68 -6.40 9.87 1.00
C SER A 68 -6.97 11.30 0.88
N MET A 69 -7.01 12.08 1.96
CA MET A 69 -7.47 13.48 1.97
C MET A 69 -6.37 14.42 2.47
N LYS A 70 -6.56 15.73 2.28
CA LYS A 70 -5.57 16.78 2.58
C LYS A 70 -6.25 18.06 3.10
N PRO A 71 -5.57 18.91 3.89
CA PRO A 71 -4.22 18.76 4.42
C PRO A 71 -4.13 17.69 5.53
N VAL A 72 -2.90 17.27 5.84
CA VAL A 72 -2.57 16.40 6.99
C VAL A 72 -1.35 16.99 7.68
N SER A 73 -1.38 17.20 9.01
CA SER A 73 -0.22 17.77 9.73
C SER A 73 0.18 16.98 10.98
N ASP A 74 1.49 16.97 11.29
CA ASP A 74 2.03 16.56 12.58
C ASP A 74 1.64 15.11 12.99
N CYS A 75 1.57 14.21 12.01
CA CYS A 75 1.16 12.81 12.17
C CYS A 75 2.34 11.83 12.01
N TYR A 76 2.36 10.75 12.80
CA TYR A 76 3.42 9.75 12.79
C TYR A 76 2.82 8.34 12.97
N ASP A 77 3.12 7.36 12.12
CA ASP A 77 2.51 6.01 12.11
C ASP A 77 0.96 6.03 12.03
N TYR A 78 0.42 6.35 10.84
CA TYR A 78 -1.00 6.68 10.63
C TYR A 78 -1.52 6.20 9.26
N THR A 79 -2.70 5.56 9.15
CA THR A 79 -3.05 4.80 7.91
C THR A 79 -4.50 4.93 7.36
N GLU A 80 -4.89 6.14 6.90
CA GLU A 80 -6.10 6.46 6.08
C GLU A 80 -7.48 6.49 6.78
N TRP A 81 -8.44 7.39 6.58
CA TRP A 81 -8.52 8.63 5.79
C TRP A 81 -8.87 9.76 6.75
N GLY A 82 -8.34 10.96 6.51
CA GLY A 82 -8.68 12.12 7.32
C GLY A 82 -8.59 13.40 6.52
N ASP A 83 -9.73 14.01 6.25
CA ASP A 83 -9.77 15.42 5.83
C ASP A 83 -9.40 16.31 7.03
N THR A 84 -8.49 17.26 6.84
CA THR A 84 -7.87 18.12 7.87
C THR A 84 -7.31 17.39 9.12
N ALA A 85 -6.83 16.14 9.01
CA ALA A 85 -6.29 15.38 10.16
C ALA A 85 -5.00 16.00 10.73
N SER A 86 -4.89 16.09 12.07
CA SER A 86 -3.75 16.74 12.75
C SER A 86 -3.29 16.04 14.02
N ARG A 87 -2.00 16.17 14.38
CA ARG A 87 -1.42 15.70 15.67
C ARG A 87 -1.84 14.29 16.07
N VAL A 88 -1.48 13.26 15.31
CA VAL A 88 -1.88 11.87 15.63
C VAL A 88 -0.72 10.89 15.58
N TYR A 89 -0.80 9.83 16.40
CA TYR A 89 0.24 8.82 16.47
C TYR A 89 -0.31 7.42 16.75
N GLU A 90 0.23 6.44 16.03
CA GLU A 90 -0.09 5.01 16.11
C GLU A 90 -1.59 4.71 15.88
N SER A 91 -1.99 4.62 14.61
CA SER A 91 -3.41 4.53 14.25
C SER A 91 -3.85 3.55 13.16
N VAL A 92 -5.01 3.00 13.49
CA VAL A 92 -6.13 2.47 12.72
C VAL A 92 -5.84 2.25 11.24
N THR A 93 -6.02 3.17 10.30
CA THR A 93 -7.32 3.58 9.67
C THR A 93 -8.22 4.67 10.31
N VAL A 94 -7.80 5.93 10.41
CA VAL A 94 -8.59 7.08 10.94
C VAL A 94 -8.05 8.39 10.31
N GLY A 95 -8.64 9.59 10.38
CA GLY A 95 -10.01 10.05 10.63
C GLY A 95 -10.13 11.58 10.42
N GLN A 96 -11.34 12.12 10.18
CA GLN A 96 -11.53 13.54 9.85
C GLN A 96 -11.28 14.50 11.03
N GLY A 97 -10.46 15.54 10.81
CA GLY A 97 -10.28 16.69 11.68
C GLY A 97 -9.70 16.39 13.07
N VAL A 98 -9.06 15.23 13.24
CA VAL A 98 -8.71 14.70 14.56
C VAL A 98 -7.59 15.49 15.26
N ASP A 99 -7.52 15.27 16.57
CA ASP A 99 -6.58 15.87 17.51
C ASP A 99 -6.18 14.82 18.58
N ASN A 100 -4.91 14.44 18.57
CA ASN A 100 -4.21 13.65 19.61
C ASN A 100 -4.86 12.35 20.08
N ILE A 101 -5.41 11.58 19.13
CA ILE A 101 -5.73 10.15 19.32
C ILE A 101 -4.40 9.35 19.38
N ARG A 102 -4.29 8.46 20.36
CA ARG A 102 -3.13 7.61 20.71
C ARG A 102 -3.72 6.41 21.45
N PHE A 103 -3.57 5.12 21.16
CA PHE A 103 -2.85 4.33 20.17
C PHE A 103 -3.87 3.22 19.81
N CYS A 104 -4.30 3.02 18.55
CA CYS A 104 -5.62 2.39 18.33
C CYS A 104 -5.83 1.68 16.97
N TRP A 105 -6.79 0.72 16.87
CA TRP A 105 -7.30 0.17 15.58
C TRP A 105 -8.84 0.18 15.47
N GLY A 106 -9.49 1.27 15.89
CA GLY A 106 -10.83 1.62 15.40
C GLY A 106 -11.42 2.87 16.06
N VAL A 107 -11.31 4.02 15.40
CA VAL A 107 -11.93 5.27 15.84
C VAL A 107 -12.40 6.01 14.59
N TRP A 108 -13.67 6.47 14.56
CA TRP A 108 -14.22 7.12 13.36
C TRP A 108 -15.22 8.24 13.69
N VAL A 109 -15.68 8.93 12.63
CA VAL A 109 -16.13 10.34 12.62
C VAL A 109 -17.60 10.57 13.00
N PRO A 110 -18.02 11.82 13.30
CA PRO A 110 -17.21 13.03 13.51
C PRO A 110 -16.99 13.34 15.00
N GLY A 111 -15.94 14.11 15.32
CA GLY A 111 -15.70 14.62 16.69
C GLY A 111 -15.12 13.58 17.65
N CYS A 112 -13.94 13.05 17.33
CA CYS A 112 -13.19 12.11 18.16
C CYS A 112 -11.82 12.69 18.54
N MET A 113 -11.41 12.51 19.80
CA MET A 113 -10.24 13.15 20.44
C MET A 113 -9.84 12.32 21.65
N ASN A 114 -8.55 12.21 22.01
CA ASN A 114 -8.09 11.49 23.23
C ASN A 114 -8.66 10.05 23.38
N ASN A 115 -8.61 9.23 22.32
CA ASN A 115 -9.12 7.86 22.34
C ASN A 115 -7.96 6.85 22.23
N GLU A 116 -7.91 5.87 23.13
CA GLU A 116 -6.77 4.98 23.33
C GLU A 116 -7.19 3.51 23.34
N TYR A 117 -6.46 2.65 22.62
CA TYR A 117 -6.73 1.22 22.49
C TYR A 117 -8.20 0.89 22.13
N CYS A 118 -8.85 1.80 21.38
CA CYS A 118 -10.27 1.74 21.05
C CYS A 118 -10.55 1.07 19.69
N MET A 119 -11.76 0.50 19.56
CA MET A 119 -12.33 -0.02 18.32
C MET A 119 -13.77 0.49 18.08
N TYR A 120 -14.11 0.90 16.86
CA TYR A 120 -15.43 1.44 16.45
C TYR A 120 -16.04 2.52 17.37
N VAL A 121 -15.23 3.31 18.09
CA VAL A 121 -15.78 4.42 18.91
C VAL A 121 -16.04 5.65 18.03
N ASN A 122 -17.27 6.18 18.08
CA ASN A 122 -17.78 7.21 17.17
C ASN A 122 -18.33 8.44 17.91
N SER A 123 -17.92 9.65 17.52
CA SER A 123 -18.29 10.90 18.21
C SER A 123 -18.06 10.84 19.72
N SER A 124 -16.92 10.29 20.13
CA SER A 124 -16.57 10.03 21.52
C SER A 124 -15.15 10.51 21.80
N LYS A 125 -14.89 10.94 23.03
CA LYS A 125 -13.60 11.48 23.47
C LYS A 125 -13.21 10.98 24.85
N ASP A 126 -11.93 11.03 25.21
CA ASP A 126 -11.46 10.63 26.55
C ASP A 126 -11.88 9.18 26.87
N MET A 127 -11.46 8.25 26.00
CA MET A 127 -11.87 6.83 26.00
C MET A 127 -10.65 5.91 26.05
N PHE A 128 -10.68 4.85 26.87
CA PHE A 128 -9.59 3.88 26.99
C PHE A 128 -10.12 2.43 26.84
N GLY A 129 -9.53 1.64 25.94
CA GLY A 129 -9.88 0.23 25.73
C GLY A 129 -11.34 -0.02 25.32
N CYS A 130 -12.01 0.96 24.71
CA CYS A 130 -13.46 0.91 24.44
C CYS A 130 -13.79 0.38 23.04
N ILE A 131 -14.89 -0.37 22.93
CA ILE A 131 -15.33 -1.04 21.70
C ILE A 131 -16.80 -0.69 21.39
N GLY A 132 -17.06 -0.11 20.22
CA GLY A 132 -18.43 0.12 19.70
C GLY A 132 -19.24 1.24 20.36
N MET A 133 -18.61 2.06 21.21
CA MET A 133 -19.26 3.16 21.94
C MET A 133 -19.57 4.35 21.02
N LYS A 134 -20.66 5.09 21.32
CA LYS A 134 -21.06 6.27 20.53
C LYS A 134 -21.60 7.41 21.40
N LYS A 135 -21.15 8.65 21.14
CA LYS A 135 -21.53 9.86 21.90
C LYS A 135 -21.29 9.71 23.41
N LYS A 136 -20.04 9.38 23.77
CA LYS A 136 -19.60 9.11 25.14
C LYS A 136 -18.25 9.77 25.46
N GLU A 137 -18.03 9.95 26.75
CA GLU A 137 -16.79 10.50 27.32
C GLU A 137 -16.47 9.83 28.66
N TYR A 138 -15.20 9.87 29.07
CA TYR A 138 -14.70 9.31 30.33
C TYR A 138 -15.06 7.83 30.51
N CYS A 139 -14.74 7.01 29.50
CA CYS A 139 -15.04 5.59 29.50
C CYS A 139 -13.78 4.71 29.49
N ILE A 140 -13.75 3.70 30.35
CA ILE A 140 -12.70 2.67 30.42
C ILE A 140 -13.38 1.31 30.26
N LEU A 141 -12.95 0.51 29.28
CA LEU A 141 -13.52 -0.81 28.97
C LEU A 141 -15.05 -0.78 28.85
N ASN A 142 -15.58 0.16 28.07
CA ASN A 142 -17.01 0.47 27.87
C ASN A 142 -17.82 0.92 29.09
N LYS A 143 -17.25 0.99 30.30
CA LYS A 143 -17.92 1.60 31.47
C LYS A 143 -17.59 3.09 31.54
N GLN A 144 -18.62 3.92 31.74
CA GLN A 144 -18.48 5.37 31.98
C GLN A 144 -18.28 5.68 33.47
N TYR A 145 -17.49 6.72 33.75
CA TYR A 145 -17.07 7.17 35.09
C TYR A 145 -17.25 8.69 35.27
N SER A 146 -16.99 9.21 36.48
CA SER A 146 -16.65 10.64 36.63
C SER A 146 -15.32 10.95 35.93
N LYS A 147 -15.04 12.23 35.69
CA LYS A 147 -13.74 12.64 35.10
C LYS A 147 -12.58 12.25 36.02
N GLU A 148 -12.71 12.51 37.31
CA GLU A 148 -11.70 12.29 38.35
C GLU A 148 -11.45 10.78 38.58
N GLU A 149 -12.54 9.99 38.56
CA GLU A 149 -12.46 8.53 38.57
C GLU A 149 -11.76 7.98 37.31
N PHE A 150 -12.07 8.54 36.13
CA PHE A 150 -11.44 8.17 34.86
C PHE A 150 -9.94 8.48 34.87
N GLU A 151 -9.56 9.70 35.24
CA GLU A 151 -8.16 10.13 35.29
C GLU A 151 -7.35 9.22 36.25
N SER A 152 -7.84 9.01 37.47
CA SER A 152 -7.16 8.15 38.46
C SER A 152 -7.10 6.67 38.06
N LEU A 153 -8.15 6.13 37.42
CA LEU A 153 -8.15 4.74 36.97
C LEU A 153 -7.26 4.55 35.73
N ARG A 154 -7.25 5.51 34.81
CA ARG A 154 -6.37 5.53 33.62
C ARG A 154 -4.90 5.55 34.03
N GLU A 155 -4.50 6.44 34.95
CA GLU A 155 -3.12 6.48 35.46
C GLU A 155 -2.67 5.14 36.06
N ARG A 156 -3.56 4.49 36.84
CA ARG A 156 -3.28 3.17 37.43
C ARG A 156 -3.10 2.08 36.38
N ILE A 157 -3.94 2.06 35.34
CA ILE A 157 -3.82 1.11 34.22
C ILE A 157 -2.52 1.35 33.45
N ILE A 158 -2.15 2.60 33.19
CA ILE A 158 -0.91 2.94 32.49
C ILE A 158 0.32 2.52 33.28
N LYS A 159 0.30 2.71 34.61
CA LYS A 159 1.37 2.20 35.48
C LYS A 159 1.46 0.68 35.43
N ASP A 160 0.33 -0.02 35.51
CA ASP A 160 0.29 -1.49 35.42
C ASP A 160 0.82 -1.99 34.06
N MET A 161 0.41 -1.38 32.94
CA MET A 161 0.95 -1.64 31.60
C MET A 161 2.44 -1.27 31.41
N THR A 162 3.06 -0.61 32.39
CA THR A 162 4.48 -0.23 32.39
C THR A 162 5.31 -1.15 33.30
N ASP A 163 4.77 -1.47 34.49
CA ASP A 163 5.40 -2.40 35.46
C ASP A 163 5.24 -3.87 35.00
N ASN A 164 4.08 -4.22 34.44
CA ASN A 164 3.66 -5.54 34.01
C ASN A 164 3.27 -5.54 32.51
N PRO A 165 4.21 -5.23 31.60
CA PRO A 165 3.92 -5.15 30.17
C PRO A 165 3.53 -6.53 29.59
N TYR A 166 2.77 -6.53 28.50
CA TYR A 166 2.49 -7.76 27.77
C TYR A 166 3.76 -8.27 27.09
N ILE A 167 4.02 -9.57 27.15
CA ILE A 167 5.16 -10.21 26.50
C ILE A 167 4.63 -11.40 25.70
N ASP A 168 4.91 -11.43 24.40
CA ASP A 168 4.42 -12.49 23.51
C ASP A 168 5.33 -13.73 23.48
N GLU A 169 4.91 -14.76 22.73
CA GLU A 169 5.66 -16.02 22.56
C GLU A 169 7.06 -15.86 21.92
N LYS A 170 7.39 -14.67 21.40
CA LYS A 170 8.71 -14.33 20.83
C LYS A 170 9.52 -13.39 21.74
N GLY A 171 9.02 -13.09 22.94
CA GLY A 171 9.67 -12.19 23.89
C GLY A 171 9.59 -10.71 23.51
N ARG A 172 8.70 -10.33 22.58
CA ARG A 172 8.48 -8.91 22.24
C ARG A 172 7.63 -8.28 23.34
N VAL A 173 8.08 -7.12 23.84
CA VAL A 173 7.49 -6.44 25.00
C VAL A 173 6.60 -5.30 24.53
N PHE A 174 5.30 -5.41 24.81
CA PHE A 174 4.26 -4.44 24.49
C PHE A 174 3.79 -3.78 25.80
N LYS A 175 4.31 -2.58 26.04
CA LYS A 175 3.97 -1.69 27.17
C LYS A 175 2.96 -0.63 26.71
N TYR A 176 2.49 0.20 27.63
CA TYR A 176 1.79 1.44 27.25
C TYR A 176 2.69 2.32 26.36
N GLY A 177 2.14 2.78 25.23
CA GLY A 177 2.86 3.57 24.21
C GLY A 177 3.35 2.76 23.00
N GLU A 178 3.04 1.46 22.94
CA GLU A 178 3.20 0.60 21.75
C GLU A 178 1.81 0.16 21.25
N PHE A 179 1.71 -0.22 19.97
CA PHE A 179 0.51 -0.74 19.33
C PHE A 179 0.06 -2.12 19.88
N PHE A 180 -1.09 -2.60 19.39
CA PHE A 180 -1.59 -3.94 19.71
C PHE A 180 -0.61 -5.05 19.29
N PRO A 181 -0.34 -6.04 20.16
CA PRO A 181 0.43 -7.25 19.82
C PRO A 181 -0.08 -8.00 18.58
N TYR A 182 0.84 -8.60 17.82
CA TYR A 182 0.55 -9.27 16.54
C TYR A 182 -0.38 -10.49 16.68
N ASP A 183 -0.33 -11.19 17.81
CA ASP A 183 -1.19 -12.33 18.13
C ASP A 183 -2.66 -11.93 18.41
N LEU A 184 -2.92 -10.66 18.74
CA LEU A 184 -4.28 -10.09 18.80
C LEU A 184 -4.88 -9.82 17.40
N SER A 185 -4.12 -10.01 16.31
CA SER A 185 -4.65 -9.87 14.95
C SER A 185 -5.85 -10.79 14.71
N LEU A 186 -6.92 -10.21 14.16
CA LEU A 186 -8.18 -10.88 13.82
C LEU A 186 -8.10 -11.75 12.54
N CYS A 187 -6.99 -11.67 11.80
CA CYS A 187 -6.75 -12.42 10.57
C CYS A 187 -5.30 -12.93 10.48
N ALA A 188 -5.05 -13.92 9.62
CA ALA A 188 -3.70 -14.35 9.30
C ALA A 188 -2.98 -13.35 8.39
N TYR A 189 -1.64 -13.38 8.40
CA TYR A 189 -0.80 -12.46 7.64
C TYR A 189 -1.15 -12.46 6.15
N ASN A 190 -1.30 -13.67 5.58
CA ASN A 190 -1.61 -13.91 4.17
C ASN A 190 -3.10 -13.67 3.79
N GLU A 191 -3.96 -13.37 4.77
CA GLU A 191 -5.32 -12.87 4.54
C GLU A 191 -5.40 -11.33 4.61
N SER A 192 -4.43 -10.71 5.28
CA SER A 192 -4.40 -9.27 5.53
C SER A 192 -3.90 -8.45 4.33
N THR A 193 -4.18 -7.15 4.36
CA THR A 193 -3.60 -6.17 3.42
C THR A 193 -2.07 -6.10 3.52
N ALA A 194 -1.45 -6.53 4.63
CA ALA A 194 0.01 -6.51 4.77
C ALA A 194 0.69 -7.40 3.71
N ALA A 195 0.22 -8.63 3.49
CA ALA A 195 0.79 -9.53 2.49
C ALA A 195 0.65 -9.04 1.04
N GLN A 196 -0.17 -8.02 0.77
CA GLN A 196 -0.29 -7.38 -0.55
C GLN A 196 0.82 -6.34 -0.83
N TYR A 197 1.38 -5.74 0.23
CA TYR A 197 2.40 -4.68 0.17
C TYR A 197 3.74 -5.07 0.80
N PHE A 198 3.77 -6.21 1.48
CA PHE A 198 4.90 -6.83 2.15
C PHE A 198 4.78 -8.36 1.97
N PRO A 199 4.93 -8.89 0.74
CA PRO A 199 4.89 -10.34 0.53
C PRO A 199 5.99 -11.04 1.34
N MET A 200 5.61 -12.14 2.00
CA MET A 200 6.47 -12.96 2.84
C MET A 200 6.13 -14.43 2.65
N GLU A 201 7.13 -15.30 2.72
CA GLU A 201 6.92 -16.75 2.70
C GLU A 201 6.36 -17.24 4.04
N LYS A 202 5.69 -18.40 4.01
CA LYS A 202 5.01 -18.98 5.18
C LYS A 202 5.96 -19.18 6.35
N GLU A 203 7.15 -19.66 6.06
CA GLU A 203 8.19 -20.00 7.02
C GLU A 203 8.65 -18.75 7.79
N ASP A 204 8.88 -17.63 7.10
CA ASP A 204 9.27 -16.35 7.72
C ASP A 204 8.16 -15.77 8.62
N VAL A 205 6.90 -15.92 8.21
CA VAL A 205 5.72 -15.48 8.99
C VAL A 205 5.60 -16.29 10.28
N LEU A 206 5.79 -17.61 10.21
CA LEU A 206 5.77 -18.48 11.38
C LEU A 206 7.01 -18.29 12.28
N GLU A 207 8.19 -18.00 11.71
CA GLU A 207 9.37 -17.62 12.49
C GLU A 207 9.12 -16.35 13.30
N LYS A 208 8.42 -15.36 12.73
CA LYS A 208 7.97 -14.14 13.44
C LYS A 208 6.84 -14.37 14.45
N GLY A 209 6.33 -15.60 14.60
CA GLY A 209 5.22 -15.90 15.49
C GLY A 209 3.92 -15.25 15.05
N TRP A 210 3.71 -15.12 13.75
CA TRP A 210 2.50 -14.58 13.16
C TRP A 210 1.62 -15.70 12.60
N LYS A 211 0.31 -15.47 12.58
CA LYS A 211 -0.68 -16.44 12.08
C LYS A 211 -0.57 -16.58 10.56
N TRP A 212 -0.57 -17.81 10.06
CA TRP A 212 -0.73 -18.14 8.64
C TRP A 212 -1.99 -19.00 8.44
N TYR A 213 -2.77 -18.71 7.39
CA TYR A 213 -3.97 -19.46 7.05
C TYR A 213 -3.76 -20.25 5.76
N ASP A 214 -3.57 -21.56 5.88
CA ASP A 214 -3.48 -22.46 4.72
C ASP A 214 -4.80 -22.58 3.96
N GLY A 215 -5.91 -22.32 4.65
CA GLY A 215 -7.26 -22.42 4.13
C GLY A 215 -7.72 -23.82 3.79
N LYS A 216 -8.93 -23.90 3.24
CA LYS A 216 -9.41 -25.04 2.48
C LYS A 216 -9.84 -24.53 1.12
N GLY A 217 -9.23 -25.04 0.05
CA GLY A 217 -9.78 -24.86 -1.29
C GLY A 217 -11.17 -25.48 -1.35
N GLY A 218 -12.10 -24.83 -2.06
CA GLY A 218 -13.35 -25.51 -2.41
C GLY A 218 -13.05 -26.69 -3.33
N GLU A 219 -13.77 -27.79 -3.17
CA GLU A 219 -13.71 -28.89 -4.14
C GLU A 219 -14.50 -28.49 -5.38
N TYR A 220 -13.88 -28.62 -6.55
CA TYR A 220 -14.47 -28.28 -7.85
C TYR A 220 -13.93 -29.21 -8.94
N THR A 221 -14.74 -29.45 -9.97
CA THR A 221 -14.28 -30.08 -11.21
C THR A 221 -13.99 -28.97 -12.22
N ILE A 222 -12.76 -28.89 -12.73
CA ILE A 222 -12.40 -27.99 -13.83
C ILE A 222 -13.13 -28.47 -15.09
N THR A 223 -13.86 -27.59 -15.77
CA THR A 223 -14.55 -27.89 -17.04
C THR A 223 -13.75 -27.42 -18.26
N LYS A 224 -12.88 -26.42 -18.08
CA LYS A 224 -12.13 -25.77 -19.16
C LYS A 224 -10.77 -25.27 -18.66
N ARG A 225 -9.72 -25.37 -19.47
CA ARG A 225 -8.42 -24.77 -19.15
C ARG A 225 -8.25 -23.43 -19.86
N VAL A 226 -7.23 -22.68 -19.48
CA VAL A 226 -6.98 -21.35 -20.07
C VAL A 226 -6.45 -21.40 -21.49
N GLU A 227 -5.91 -22.54 -21.92
CA GLU A 227 -5.53 -22.82 -23.30
C GLU A 227 -6.77 -22.98 -24.20
N ASP A 228 -7.87 -23.50 -23.66
CA ASP A 228 -9.14 -23.79 -24.37
C ASP A 228 -10.07 -22.56 -24.50
N LEU A 229 -9.66 -21.39 -24.00
CA LEU A 229 -10.46 -20.16 -24.04
C LEU A 229 -10.28 -19.41 -25.38
N PRO A 230 -11.37 -18.89 -25.99
CA PRO A 230 -11.29 -18.07 -27.21
C PRO A 230 -10.34 -16.88 -27.06
N SER A 231 -9.48 -16.63 -28.05
CA SER A 231 -8.54 -15.49 -28.00
C SER A 231 -9.29 -14.17 -28.10
N ASP A 232 -10.37 -14.13 -28.89
CA ASP A 232 -11.23 -12.96 -29.08
C ASP A 232 -12.47 -12.97 -28.15
N ILE A 233 -12.91 -11.78 -27.74
CA ILE A 233 -14.17 -11.60 -27.02
C ILE A 233 -15.39 -11.78 -27.93
N GLU A 234 -15.25 -11.53 -29.24
CA GLU A 234 -16.33 -11.72 -30.21
C GLU A 234 -16.57 -13.22 -30.53
N GLU A 235 -15.55 -14.06 -30.31
CA GLU A 235 -15.64 -15.53 -30.37
C GLU A 235 -16.13 -16.17 -29.05
N THR A 236 -16.35 -15.37 -28.00
CA THR A 236 -16.76 -15.88 -26.68
C THR A 236 -18.28 -15.97 -26.55
N ASP A 237 -18.80 -17.19 -26.58
CA ASP A 237 -20.20 -17.54 -26.33
C ASP A 237 -20.60 -17.46 -24.83
N ASP A 238 -21.91 -17.33 -24.54
CA ASP A 238 -22.47 -17.27 -23.18
C ASP A 238 -22.26 -18.56 -22.36
N SER A 239 -21.97 -19.71 -22.99
CA SER A 239 -21.61 -20.96 -22.29
C SER A 239 -20.43 -20.81 -21.32
N ILE A 240 -19.55 -19.80 -21.51
CA ILE A 240 -18.46 -19.47 -20.58
C ILE A 240 -18.95 -19.17 -19.15
N LEU A 241 -20.22 -18.80 -18.97
CA LEU A 241 -20.84 -18.55 -17.66
C LEU A 241 -21.11 -19.82 -16.85
N ALA A 242 -21.09 -20.99 -17.51
CA ALA A 242 -21.17 -22.30 -16.86
C ALA A 242 -19.78 -22.91 -16.55
N ASP A 243 -18.70 -22.36 -17.13
CA ASP A 243 -17.37 -22.95 -17.01
C ASP A 243 -16.70 -22.69 -15.64
N ILE A 244 -15.97 -23.71 -15.20
CA ILE A 244 -15.06 -23.68 -14.05
C ILE A 244 -13.64 -23.78 -14.62
N ILE A 245 -12.93 -22.65 -14.60
CA ILE A 245 -11.65 -22.43 -15.29
C ILE A 245 -10.50 -22.56 -14.29
N GLU A 246 -9.46 -23.33 -14.62
CA GLU A 246 -8.24 -23.40 -13.80
C GLU A 246 -7.39 -22.13 -13.97
N CYS A 247 -6.99 -21.47 -12.87
CA CYS A 247 -6.01 -20.39 -12.96
C CYS A 247 -4.58 -20.96 -13.16
N PRO A 248 -3.83 -20.55 -14.20
CA PRO A 248 -2.51 -21.11 -14.50
C PRO A 248 -1.52 -20.92 -13.35
N ASP A 249 -1.49 -19.72 -12.76
CA ASP A 249 -0.62 -19.32 -11.66
C ASP A 249 -0.84 -20.14 -10.38
N CYS A 250 -2.03 -20.02 -9.76
CA CYS A 250 -2.29 -20.49 -8.41
C CYS A 250 -3.11 -21.79 -8.33
N LYS A 251 -3.48 -22.37 -9.48
CA LYS A 251 -4.27 -23.61 -9.63
C LYS A 251 -5.67 -23.58 -9.00
N LYS A 252 -6.10 -22.43 -8.48
CA LYS A 252 -7.46 -22.19 -7.97
C LYS A 252 -8.43 -21.99 -9.13
N ALA A 253 -9.62 -22.57 -9.03
CA ALA A 253 -10.69 -22.33 -9.99
C ALA A 253 -11.21 -20.88 -9.93
N TYR A 254 -11.71 -20.41 -11.07
CA TYR A 254 -12.55 -19.23 -11.19
C TYR A 254 -13.62 -19.45 -12.26
N ARG A 255 -14.61 -18.55 -12.32
CA ARG A 255 -15.62 -18.49 -13.38
C ARG A 255 -15.84 -17.06 -13.79
N ILE A 256 -16.31 -16.84 -15.02
CA ILE A 256 -16.78 -15.52 -15.45
C ILE A 256 -18.23 -15.35 -15.02
N VAL A 257 -18.58 -14.18 -14.49
CA VAL A 257 -19.97 -13.85 -14.14
C VAL A 257 -20.59 -12.98 -15.23
N LYS A 258 -21.92 -13.03 -15.39
CA LYS A 258 -22.63 -12.32 -16.48
C LYS A 258 -22.25 -10.84 -16.59
N ALA A 259 -22.20 -10.13 -15.46
CA ALA A 259 -21.80 -8.72 -15.43
C ALA A 259 -20.33 -8.47 -15.82
N GLU A 260 -19.42 -9.45 -15.64
CA GLU A 260 -18.04 -9.36 -16.14
C GLU A 260 -18.00 -9.62 -17.66
N LEU A 261 -18.73 -10.61 -18.16
CA LEU A 261 -18.85 -10.89 -19.60
C LEU A 261 -19.47 -9.71 -20.38
N GLU A 262 -20.52 -9.10 -19.86
CA GLU A 262 -21.16 -7.90 -20.43
C GLU A 262 -20.21 -6.70 -20.45
N LEU A 263 -19.40 -6.52 -19.40
CA LEU A 263 -18.40 -5.46 -19.31
C LEU A 263 -17.24 -5.68 -20.30
N LEU A 264 -16.75 -6.92 -20.40
CA LEU A 264 -15.68 -7.33 -21.31
C LEU A 264 -16.09 -7.14 -22.78
N ARG A 265 -17.30 -7.61 -23.16
CA ARG A 265 -17.86 -7.37 -24.51
C ARG A 265 -18.02 -5.87 -24.79
N ARG A 266 -18.55 -5.08 -23.84
CA ARG A 266 -18.76 -3.64 -24.02
C ARG A 266 -17.48 -2.85 -24.28
N PHE A 267 -16.36 -3.24 -23.67
CA PHE A 267 -15.06 -2.60 -23.87
C PHE A 267 -14.16 -3.31 -24.89
N GLN A 268 -14.68 -4.34 -25.57
CA GLN A 268 -13.93 -5.25 -26.45
C GLN A 268 -12.62 -5.73 -25.81
N PHE A 269 -12.72 -6.38 -24.65
CA PHE A 269 -11.59 -7.03 -23.96
C PHE A 269 -11.80 -8.55 -23.88
N PRO A 270 -10.77 -9.38 -24.14
CA PRO A 270 -10.86 -10.84 -24.11
C PRO A 270 -11.09 -11.39 -22.71
N ILE A 271 -11.54 -12.65 -22.64
CA ILE A 271 -11.70 -13.36 -21.35
C ILE A 271 -10.36 -13.46 -20.61
N PRO A 272 -10.29 -13.01 -19.34
CA PRO A 272 -9.05 -13.02 -18.58
C PRO A 272 -8.55 -14.44 -18.28
N ARG A 273 -7.31 -14.73 -18.66
CA ARG A 273 -6.61 -16.02 -18.44
C ARG A 273 -6.12 -16.25 -17.01
N LYS A 274 -6.55 -15.42 -16.04
CA LYS A 274 -6.17 -15.51 -14.62
C LYS A 274 -7.35 -15.18 -13.72
N CYS A 275 -7.42 -15.85 -12.57
CA CYS A 275 -8.43 -15.57 -11.54
C CYS A 275 -8.33 -14.12 -11.03
N PRO A 276 -9.41 -13.56 -10.42
CA PRO A 276 -9.40 -12.19 -9.91
C PRO A 276 -8.23 -11.87 -8.97
N ASN A 277 -7.83 -12.81 -8.12
CA ASN A 277 -6.76 -12.60 -7.14
C ASN A 277 -5.37 -12.50 -7.81
N CYS A 278 -5.08 -13.35 -8.80
CA CYS A 278 -3.85 -13.26 -9.58
C CYS A 278 -3.84 -11.98 -10.44
N ARG A 279 -4.99 -11.58 -11.02
CA ARG A 279 -5.14 -10.28 -11.70
C ARG A 279 -4.97 -9.07 -10.78
N HIS A 280 -5.17 -9.22 -9.48
CA HIS A 280 -4.92 -8.19 -8.47
C HIS A 280 -3.43 -8.15 -8.09
N ALA A 281 -2.80 -9.30 -7.86
CA ALA A 281 -1.36 -9.40 -7.65
C ALA A 281 -0.55 -8.85 -8.84
N ASP A 282 -0.93 -9.21 -10.08
CA ASP A 282 -0.39 -8.68 -11.34
C ASP A 282 -0.56 -7.16 -11.51
N ARG A 283 -1.42 -6.51 -10.72
CA ARG A 283 -1.62 -5.06 -10.71
C ARG A 283 -0.74 -4.39 -9.66
N LEU A 284 -0.69 -4.97 -8.46
CA LEU A 284 0.14 -4.51 -7.35
C LEU A 284 1.64 -4.66 -7.65
N SER A 285 2.06 -5.69 -8.39
CA SER A 285 3.46 -5.88 -8.81
C SER A 285 3.98 -4.78 -9.76
N ARG A 286 3.08 -3.98 -10.35
CA ARG A 286 3.42 -2.79 -11.16
C ARG A 286 3.55 -1.52 -10.33
N MET A 287 3.09 -1.55 -9.08
CA MET A 287 3.34 -0.49 -8.12
C MET A 287 4.73 -0.66 -7.53
N SER A 288 5.40 0.46 -7.28
CA SER A 288 6.58 0.47 -6.43
C SER A 288 6.21 -0.12 -5.06
N GLN A 289 7.10 -0.85 -4.38
CA GLN A 289 6.79 -1.40 -3.06
C GLN A 289 7.16 -0.40 -1.94
N PRO A 290 6.45 -0.38 -0.80
CA PRO A 290 6.70 0.59 0.28
C PRO A 290 8.07 0.43 0.97
N TYR A 291 8.57 -0.80 0.99
CA TYR A 291 9.74 -1.21 1.77
C TYR A 291 11.03 -1.34 0.95
N SER A 292 10.98 -1.29 -0.39
CA SER A 292 12.13 -1.49 -1.28
C SER A 292 13.06 -0.26 -1.37
N LYS A 293 13.09 0.57 -0.33
CA LYS A 293 13.89 1.80 -0.25
C LYS A 293 15.36 1.48 -0.16
N ARG A 294 16.11 1.87 -1.19
CA ARG A 294 17.57 1.74 -1.25
C ARG A 294 18.21 3.06 -1.65
N LYS A 295 19.43 3.31 -1.18
CA LYS A 295 20.26 4.38 -1.75
C LYS A 295 20.67 4.01 -3.17
N GLU A 296 20.70 5.00 -4.04
CA GLU A 296 21.20 4.91 -5.41
C GLU A 296 21.82 6.24 -5.84
N ILE A 297 22.77 6.19 -6.78
CA ILE A 297 23.38 7.37 -7.40
C ILE A 297 22.73 7.56 -8.77
N CYS A 298 22.42 8.81 -9.13
CA CYS A 298 21.87 9.17 -10.44
C CYS A 298 22.59 8.46 -11.59
N MET A 299 21.83 7.71 -12.40
CA MET A 299 22.37 6.90 -13.49
C MET A 299 22.84 7.74 -14.69
N CYS A 300 22.71 9.07 -14.67
CA CYS A 300 23.28 9.94 -15.69
C CYS A 300 24.83 9.96 -15.62
N LYS A 301 25.47 9.67 -16.77
CA LYS A 301 26.93 9.71 -16.98
C LYS A 301 27.36 10.80 -17.98
N GLY A 302 26.64 11.92 -18.00
CA GLY A 302 26.85 12.97 -19.00
C GLY A 302 25.94 12.74 -20.21
N GLU A 303 26.50 12.34 -21.35
CA GLU A 303 25.76 12.14 -22.61
C GLU A 303 24.84 10.91 -22.63
N ARG A 304 24.99 9.96 -21.69
CA ARG A 304 24.23 8.69 -21.67
C ARG A 304 23.88 8.22 -20.26
N SER A 305 23.00 7.23 -20.17
CA SER A 305 22.76 6.46 -18.95
C SER A 305 23.95 5.54 -18.60
N SER A 306 24.04 5.12 -17.33
CA SER A 306 25.13 4.28 -16.81
C SER A 306 25.16 2.84 -17.35
N ASN A 307 24.03 2.35 -17.86
CA ASN A 307 23.93 1.11 -18.63
C ASN A 307 24.08 1.33 -20.15
N GLY A 308 24.29 2.56 -20.60
CA GLY A 308 24.44 2.94 -22.01
C GLY A 308 23.15 2.89 -22.84
N THR A 309 22.04 2.37 -22.31
CA THR A 309 20.78 2.14 -23.03
C THR A 309 20.10 3.42 -23.52
N TYR A 310 20.20 4.52 -22.77
CA TYR A 310 19.62 5.80 -23.12
C TYR A 310 20.71 6.84 -23.46
N GLU A 311 20.40 7.71 -24.41
CA GLU A 311 21.21 8.86 -24.82
C GLU A 311 20.48 10.13 -24.40
N ASN A 312 21.15 10.97 -23.61
CA ASN A 312 20.58 12.15 -23.00
C ASN A 312 20.49 13.27 -24.03
N LYS A 313 19.29 13.83 -24.19
CA LYS A 313 18.94 14.86 -25.18
C LYS A 313 18.87 16.24 -24.54
N GLY A 314 18.62 16.30 -23.25
CA GLY A 314 18.49 17.53 -22.47
C GLY A 314 19.82 18.10 -22.04
N THR A 315 19.87 19.43 -21.89
CA THR A 315 20.95 20.08 -21.14
C THR A 315 20.67 19.90 -19.66
N HIS A 316 21.55 19.20 -18.95
CA HIS A 316 21.44 19.00 -17.50
C HIS A 316 22.06 20.20 -16.76
N PRO A 317 21.31 20.96 -15.93
CA PRO A 317 21.85 22.14 -15.26
C PRO A 317 22.69 21.80 -14.00
N SER A 318 22.74 20.53 -13.59
CA SER A 318 23.38 20.07 -12.36
C SER A 318 24.81 19.55 -12.54
N HIS A 319 25.29 19.37 -13.78
CA HIS A 319 26.65 18.91 -14.10
C HIS A 319 27.00 19.22 -15.57
N ASP A 320 28.29 19.18 -15.93
CA ASP A 320 28.72 19.34 -17.33
C ASP A 320 28.28 18.17 -18.21
N LYS A 321 28.18 18.41 -19.54
CA LYS A 321 27.74 17.41 -20.52
C LYS A 321 28.52 16.09 -20.47
N ASN A 322 29.79 16.12 -20.07
CA ASN A 322 30.70 14.97 -20.07
C ASN A 322 31.02 14.46 -18.65
N THR A 323 30.35 14.94 -17.60
CA THR A 323 30.57 14.50 -16.21
C THR A 323 29.38 13.71 -15.66
N PRO A 324 29.60 12.71 -14.79
CA PRO A 324 28.51 12.04 -14.08
C PRO A 324 27.78 12.97 -13.11
N CYS A 325 26.45 12.84 -13.04
CA CYS A 325 25.61 13.67 -12.16
C CYS A 325 25.93 13.53 -10.66
N GLY A 326 26.25 12.31 -10.20
CA GLY A 326 26.72 12.07 -8.83
C GLY A 326 25.69 12.27 -7.70
N THR A 327 24.50 12.82 -7.97
CA THR A 327 23.44 13.01 -6.94
C THR A 327 23.00 11.67 -6.35
N GLU A 328 23.13 11.52 -5.03
CA GLU A 328 22.52 10.44 -4.24
C GLU A 328 21.03 10.70 -3.96
N PHE A 329 20.23 9.63 -3.95
CA PHE A 329 18.84 9.65 -3.52
C PHE A 329 18.42 8.28 -2.97
N GLU A 330 17.26 8.24 -2.32
CA GLU A 330 16.57 7.00 -1.97
C GLU A 330 15.53 6.68 -3.04
N THR A 331 15.44 5.41 -3.45
CA THR A 331 14.50 4.97 -4.48
C THR A 331 13.88 3.62 -4.14
N SER A 332 12.67 3.41 -4.66
CA SER A 332 11.86 2.19 -4.51
C SER A 332 12.13 1.14 -5.59
N TYR A 333 12.76 1.52 -6.72
CA TYR A 333 12.97 0.60 -7.84
C TYR A 333 14.00 -0.48 -7.47
N ALA A 334 13.67 -1.73 -7.81
CA ALA A 334 14.54 -2.88 -7.60
C ALA A 334 15.91 -2.69 -8.27
N LYS A 335 16.95 -3.34 -7.73
CA LYS A 335 18.28 -3.38 -8.37
C LYS A 335 18.33 -4.49 -9.45
N ASP A 336 17.32 -4.51 -10.32
CA ASP A 336 17.11 -5.54 -11.35
C ASP A 336 17.69 -5.18 -12.73
N GLY A 337 18.23 -3.95 -12.87
CA GLY A 337 18.85 -3.46 -14.10
C GLY A 337 17.86 -3.04 -15.20
N LYS A 338 16.54 -3.20 -15.00
CA LYS A 338 15.52 -2.85 -16.01
C LYS A 338 15.17 -1.36 -16.07
N HIS A 339 15.54 -0.60 -15.03
CA HIS A 339 15.10 0.77 -14.84
C HIS A 339 16.30 1.73 -14.83
N ILE A 340 16.22 2.80 -15.63
CA ILE A 340 17.26 3.84 -15.71
C ILE A 340 16.88 4.97 -14.74
N ILE A 341 17.45 5.00 -13.54
CA ILE A 341 16.99 5.89 -12.46
C ILE A 341 17.75 7.23 -12.41
N TYR A 342 17.06 8.33 -12.69
CA TYR A 342 17.59 9.69 -12.68
C TYR A 342 17.07 10.50 -11.48
N CYS A 343 17.90 11.43 -10.99
CA CYS A 343 17.49 12.44 -10.00
C CYS A 343 16.51 13.44 -10.63
N ASP A 344 15.85 14.26 -9.81
CA ASP A 344 14.81 15.20 -10.27
C ASP A 344 15.29 16.11 -11.41
N SER A 345 16.48 16.71 -11.26
CA SER A 345 17.05 17.62 -12.26
C SER A 345 17.37 16.95 -13.59
N CYS A 346 17.98 15.75 -13.58
CA CYS A 346 18.30 15.04 -14.82
C CYS A 346 17.04 14.50 -15.50
N TYR A 347 16.09 13.98 -14.72
CA TYR A 347 14.83 13.50 -15.28
C TYR A 347 14.02 14.63 -15.93
N LEU A 348 13.90 15.78 -15.27
CA LEU A 348 13.17 16.93 -15.80
C LEU A 348 13.80 17.48 -17.10
N SER A 349 15.13 17.46 -17.23
CA SER A 349 15.80 17.86 -18.49
C SER A 349 15.48 16.95 -19.68
N GLU A 350 15.08 15.69 -19.47
CA GLU A 350 14.78 14.71 -20.54
C GLU A 350 13.28 14.61 -20.90
N VAL A 351 12.38 15.30 -20.18
CA VAL A 351 10.92 15.20 -20.36
C VAL A 351 10.20 16.56 -20.47
N ALA A 352 10.94 17.67 -20.57
CA ALA A 352 10.43 19.04 -20.65
C ALA A 352 10.24 19.54 -22.10
#